data_AF-A0A0K2AXI6-F1
#
_entry.id   AF-A0A0K2AXI6-F1
#
_cell.length_a   1.000
_cell.length_b   1.000
_cell.length_c   1.000
_cell.angle_alpha   90.00
_cell.angle_beta   90.00
_cell.angle_gamma   90.00
#
_symmetry.space_group_name_H-M   'P 1'
#
loop_
_entity.id
_entity.type
_entity.pdbx_description
1 polymer ?
#
loop_
_entity_poly.entity_id
_entity_poly.type
_entity_poly.pdbx_seq_one_letter_code
_entity_poly.pdbx_strand_id
1 'polypeptide(L)'
;MFSDAPGAGGAPSAAPAAGRPGAVGGGAASVPRARPAPRPRPGGVPAGHLGAGRWGKIAQRIVPDDLQPDVLRLELTELGDAFRAYQRRPEPDLAVLADLHDRKARAFALWADVTEDASLREEAVRAEAAARTTREMNANRLGIEVDGGGPVVQRLLTRGQGAHARGVLEYVRVHAPLPGAEARLAVLMLSLRAARAGTGNVTGQDLSGWLQGDAERVLQDLVDVGWLCLPEGVDAADALDSRPEEPTQVTVPSLLPAGPRPLPFGKVTRARLSGWAQKVVGDRKLRKKKAGAATRLLAVYTAAHSRPDGRLGERVEGAEGAEGDGVGLDAVASFCGLRPEDVTEHAELLVAAGWLTEADAAGGRLRGRLGERILPLSGLV
;
A
#
# COMPACT_ATOMS: atom_id res chain seq x y z
N MET A 1 -19.30 -15.36 -60.70
CA MET A 1 -19.01 -16.71 -61.21
C MET A 1 -18.84 -17.61 -60.00
N PHE A 2 -19.67 -18.65 -59.92
CA PHE A 2 -19.75 -19.60 -58.81
C PHE A 2 -18.80 -20.80 -59.03
N SER A 3 -18.45 -21.45 -57.91
CA SER A 3 -18.13 -22.89 -57.74
C SER A 3 -16.73 -23.37 -58.21
N ASP A 4 -16.02 -24.26 -57.51
CA ASP A 4 -16.41 -25.36 -56.60
C ASP A 4 -15.33 -25.73 -55.56
N ALA A 5 -15.77 -26.37 -54.47
CA ALA A 5 -14.97 -27.22 -53.57
C ALA A 5 -15.11 -28.70 -53.97
N PRO A 6 -14.21 -29.60 -53.55
CA PRO A 6 -14.42 -30.42 -52.32
C PRO A 6 -13.08 -30.63 -51.56
N GLY A 7 -12.93 -31.14 -50.33
CA GLY A 7 -13.75 -31.90 -49.39
C GLY A 7 -12.82 -32.90 -48.64
N ALA A 8 -13.01 -33.05 -47.32
CA ALA A 8 -12.39 -34.02 -46.38
C ALA A 8 -10.89 -33.82 -46.03
N GLY A 9 -10.39 -34.00 -44.81
CA GLY A 9 -10.90 -34.52 -43.53
C GLY A 9 -9.69 -34.93 -42.66
N GLY A 10 -9.77 -34.80 -41.33
CA GLY A 10 -8.83 -35.46 -40.40
C GLY A 10 -8.05 -34.55 -39.44
N ALA A 11 -8.53 -34.46 -38.19
CA ALA A 11 -7.69 -34.41 -36.98
C ALA A 11 -7.70 -35.85 -36.37
N PRO A 12 -6.83 -36.27 -35.42
CA PRO A 12 -6.01 -35.48 -34.49
C PRO A 12 -4.57 -36.06 -34.27
N SER A 13 -3.89 -35.64 -33.19
CA SER A 13 -2.83 -36.35 -32.42
C SER A 13 -1.58 -35.47 -32.23
N ALA A 14 -1.37 -34.89 -31.03
CA ALA A 14 -0.68 -35.45 -29.85
C ALA A 14 0.85 -35.49 -29.97
N ALA A 15 1.49 -34.99 -28.91
CA ALA A 15 2.94 -34.85 -28.73
C ALA A 15 3.72 -36.17 -28.81
N PRO A 16 5.06 -36.06 -28.91
CA PRO A 16 5.89 -36.90 -28.07
C PRO A 16 6.96 -36.12 -27.30
N ALA A 17 7.33 -36.72 -26.18
CA ALA A 17 8.38 -36.30 -25.26
C ALA A 17 9.74 -36.93 -25.62
N ALA A 18 10.77 -36.36 -24.96
CA ALA A 18 12.07 -36.92 -24.59
C ALA A 18 13.26 -36.73 -25.56
N GLY A 19 14.32 -36.11 -25.01
CA GLY A 19 15.68 -36.15 -25.54
C GLY A 19 16.61 -35.10 -24.92
N ARG A 20 17.27 -35.43 -23.80
CA ARG A 20 18.53 -34.79 -23.34
C ARG A 20 19.72 -35.54 -23.97
N PRO A 21 20.85 -34.87 -24.30
CA PRO A 21 22.01 -34.67 -23.39
C PRO A 21 22.63 -33.26 -23.56
N GLY A 22 23.54 -32.67 -22.77
CA GLY A 22 24.30 -33.01 -21.55
C GLY A 22 25.41 -31.94 -21.39
N ALA A 23 25.55 -31.34 -20.19
CA ALA A 23 26.66 -30.54 -19.60
C ALA A 23 27.25 -29.33 -20.40
N VAL A 24 27.70 -28.19 -19.83
CA VAL A 24 28.62 -27.98 -18.69
C VAL A 24 28.49 -26.51 -18.19
N GLY A 25 28.64 -26.29 -16.87
CA GLY A 25 29.28 -25.08 -16.34
C GLY A 25 28.46 -24.19 -15.38
N GLY A 26 28.77 -24.23 -14.08
CA GLY A 26 28.38 -23.14 -13.16
C GLY A 26 28.15 -23.52 -11.69
N GLY A 27 29.20 -23.86 -10.95
CA GLY A 27 29.40 -23.54 -9.52
C GLY A 27 28.29 -23.85 -8.50
N ALA A 28 28.24 -25.09 -8.01
CA ALA A 28 27.56 -25.41 -6.75
C ALA A 28 28.46 -25.05 -5.56
N ALA A 29 28.00 -24.13 -4.70
CA ALA A 29 28.61 -23.83 -3.42
C ALA A 29 28.53 -25.05 -2.49
N SER A 30 29.68 -25.42 -1.92
CA SER A 30 29.88 -26.61 -1.10
C SER A 30 29.15 -26.54 0.25
N VAL A 31 28.46 -27.63 0.59
CA VAL A 31 27.85 -27.87 1.90
C VAL A 31 28.97 -28.19 2.92
N PRO A 32 29.04 -27.53 4.09
CA PRO A 32 30.02 -27.90 5.11
C PRO A 32 29.68 -29.24 5.75
N ARG A 33 30.64 -30.18 5.66
CA ARG A 33 30.64 -31.52 6.25
C ARG A 33 30.64 -31.43 7.79
N ALA A 34 29.77 -32.20 8.43
CA ALA A 34 29.69 -32.32 9.88
C ALA A 34 31.02 -32.80 10.50
N ARG A 35 31.49 -32.10 11.52
CA ARG A 35 32.69 -32.44 12.30
C ARG A 35 32.28 -33.44 13.41
N PRO A 36 33.03 -34.54 13.64
CA PRO A 36 32.70 -35.48 14.71
C PRO A 36 32.96 -34.87 16.09
N ALA A 37 32.08 -35.18 17.04
CA ALA A 37 32.19 -34.76 18.43
C ALA A 37 33.42 -35.39 19.13
N PRO A 38 34.10 -34.67 20.05
CA PRO A 38 35.18 -35.25 20.85
C PRO A 38 34.63 -36.26 21.86
N ARG A 39 35.28 -37.41 21.99
CA ARG A 39 35.02 -38.40 23.05
C ARG A 39 35.43 -37.87 24.43
N PRO A 40 34.71 -38.22 25.51
CA PRO A 40 35.06 -37.78 26.85
C PRO A 40 36.26 -38.57 27.40
N ARG A 41 37.19 -37.88 28.07
CA ARG A 41 38.24 -38.49 28.88
C ARG A 41 37.66 -38.91 30.24
N PRO A 42 37.99 -40.09 30.78
CA PRO A 42 37.56 -40.50 32.10
C PRO A 42 38.46 -39.85 33.17
N GLY A 43 37.84 -39.26 34.20
CA GLY A 43 38.54 -38.75 35.38
C GLY A 43 38.54 -37.22 35.48
N GLY A 44 37.42 -36.66 35.93
CA GLY A 44 37.28 -35.27 36.32
C GLY A 44 36.08 -35.13 37.27
N VAL A 45 36.36 -34.81 38.52
CA VAL A 45 35.44 -34.71 39.67
C VAL A 45 34.34 -33.66 39.39
N PRO A 46 33.07 -33.86 39.79
CA PRO A 46 31.97 -32.98 39.40
C PRO A 46 32.04 -31.63 40.14
N ALA A 47 32.48 -30.59 39.44
CA ALA A 47 32.28 -29.21 39.89
C ALA A 47 30.81 -28.83 39.63
N GLY A 48 30.14 -28.36 40.68
CA GLY A 48 28.71 -28.14 40.74
C GLY A 48 28.13 -27.25 39.64
N HIS A 49 26.87 -27.54 39.32
CA HIS A 49 25.97 -26.70 38.54
C HIS A 49 25.91 -25.27 39.10
N LEU A 50 26.68 -24.36 38.53
CA LEU A 50 26.38 -22.93 38.53
C LEU A 50 26.19 -22.50 37.06
N GLY A 51 25.01 -21.99 36.77
CA GLY A 51 24.45 -21.85 35.43
C GLY A 51 25.33 -21.10 34.45
N ALA A 52 25.66 -21.76 33.34
CA ALA A 52 26.16 -21.08 32.15
C ALA A 52 25.07 -20.13 31.62
N GLY A 53 25.35 -18.83 31.69
CA GLY A 53 24.45 -17.74 31.35
C GLY A 53 23.79 -17.90 29.99
N ARG A 54 22.50 -18.24 30.01
CA ARG A 54 21.61 -18.00 28.87
C ARG A 54 21.22 -16.54 28.90
N TRP A 55 22.02 -15.69 28.28
CA TRP A 55 21.67 -14.28 28.11
C TRP A 55 20.34 -14.18 27.36
N GLY A 56 19.33 -13.60 28.01
CA GLY A 56 18.06 -13.29 27.39
C GLY A 56 18.30 -12.33 26.22
N LYS A 57 17.78 -12.67 25.03
CA LYS A 57 17.84 -11.80 23.86
C LYS A 57 16.45 -11.47 23.37
N ILE A 58 16.16 -10.18 23.24
CA ILE A 58 14.94 -9.66 22.62
C ILE A 58 15.32 -8.70 21.49
N ALA A 59 14.80 -8.98 20.29
CA ALA A 59 15.23 -8.34 19.04
C ALA A 59 16.76 -8.45 18.83
N GLN A 60 17.50 -7.34 18.97
CA GLN A 60 18.96 -7.28 18.84
C GLN A 60 19.67 -6.93 20.15
N ARG A 61 18.93 -6.78 21.25
CA ARG A 61 19.49 -6.39 22.55
C ARG A 61 19.71 -7.61 23.44
N ILE A 62 20.83 -7.55 24.17
CA ILE A 62 21.18 -8.47 25.23
C ILE A 62 20.55 -7.90 26.50
N VAL A 63 19.73 -8.70 27.18
CA VAL A 63 19.16 -8.33 28.48
C VAL A 63 20.27 -8.51 29.53
N PRO A 64 20.65 -7.46 30.29
CA PRO A 64 21.67 -7.58 31.32
C PRO A 64 21.27 -8.58 32.40
N ASP A 65 22.23 -9.39 32.85
CA ASP A 65 21.99 -10.44 33.87
C ASP A 65 21.66 -9.83 35.25
N ASP A 66 22.09 -8.58 35.48
CA ASP A 66 21.89 -7.79 36.70
C ASP A 66 20.70 -6.81 36.62
N LEU A 67 19.92 -6.83 35.52
CA LEU A 67 18.78 -5.94 35.35
C LEU A 67 17.72 -6.17 36.45
N GLN A 68 17.45 -5.13 37.23
CA GLN A 68 16.39 -5.10 38.24
C GLN A 68 15.22 -4.23 37.78
N PRO A 69 13.97 -4.54 38.15
CA PRO A 69 13.57 -5.71 38.94
C PRO A 69 13.67 -7.01 38.14
N ASP A 70 13.94 -8.14 38.81
CA ASP A 70 14.03 -9.47 38.17
C ASP A 70 12.82 -9.83 37.30
N VAL A 71 11.63 -9.33 37.67
CA VAL A 71 10.38 -9.52 36.91
C VAL A 71 10.49 -8.94 35.49
N LEU A 72 11.15 -7.78 35.33
CA LEU A 72 11.38 -7.17 34.02
C LEU A 72 12.35 -8.00 33.18
N ARG A 73 13.43 -8.49 33.79
CA ARG A 73 14.43 -9.34 33.13
C ARG A 73 13.82 -10.65 32.63
N LEU A 74 12.95 -11.27 33.42
CA LEU A 74 12.19 -12.46 33.04
C LEU A 74 11.24 -12.16 31.87
N GLU A 75 10.43 -11.10 31.96
CA GLU A 75 9.50 -10.70 30.88
C GLU A 75 10.24 -10.45 29.55
N LEU A 76 11.39 -9.76 29.56
CA LEU A 76 12.17 -9.50 28.35
C LEU A 76 12.71 -10.81 27.72
N THR A 77 13.11 -11.77 28.56
CA THR A 77 13.59 -13.09 28.10
C THR A 77 12.44 -13.89 27.48
N GLU A 78 11.30 -13.97 28.19
CA GLU A 78 10.09 -14.64 27.72
C GLU A 78 9.56 -14.02 26.43
N LEU A 79 9.57 -12.70 26.31
CA LEU A 79 9.20 -12.00 25.09
C LEU A 79 10.09 -12.37 23.91
N GLY A 80 11.40 -12.45 24.13
CA GLY A 80 12.34 -12.92 23.11
C GLY A 80 11.98 -14.31 22.60
N ASP A 81 11.63 -15.23 23.50
CA ASP A 81 11.22 -16.59 23.16
C ASP A 81 9.84 -16.65 22.51
N ALA A 82 8.89 -15.82 22.96
CA ALA A 82 7.56 -15.73 22.39
C ALA A 82 7.58 -15.20 20.95
N PHE A 83 8.39 -14.18 20.64
CA PHE A 83 8.60 -13.72 19.27
C PHE A 83 9.26 -14.80 18.39
N ARG A 84 10.26 -15.52 18.92
CA ARG A 84 10.88 -16.65 18.20
C ARG A 84 9.89 -17.78 17.95
N ALA A 85 9.03 -18.09 18.92
CA ALA A 85 7.98 -19.09 18.79
C ALA A 85 6.93 -18.67 17.75
N TYR A 86 6.50 -17.40 17.78
CA TYR A 86 5.60 -16.83 16.80
C TYR A 86 6.15 -16.93 15.37
N GLN A 87 7.43 -16.57 15.16
CA GLN A 87 8.09 -16.66 13.85
C GLN A 87 8.17 -18.09 13.27
N ARG A 88 8.10 -19.12 14.13
CA ARG A 88 8.08 -20.53 13.70
C ARG A 88 6.67 -21.05 13.37
N ARG A 89 5.62 -20.28 13.63
CA ARG A 89 4.25 -20.72 13.34
C ARG A 89 4.03 -20.79 11.83
N PRO A 90 3.33 -21.81 11.33
CA PRO A 90 3.02 -21.94 9.90
C PRO A 90 2.02 -20.87 9.43
N GLU A 91 1.11 -20.45 10.32
CA GLU A 91 0.11 -19.44 10.02
C GLU A 91 0.29 -18.19 10.91
N PRO A 92 0.38 -16.99 10.32
CA PRO A 92 0.50 -15.76 11.08
C PRO A 92 -0.84 -15.38 11.71
N ASP A 93 -0.82 -15.19 13.03
CA ASP A 93 -1.92 -14.71 13.85
C ASP A 93 -1.65 -13.26 14.29
N LEU A 94 -2.34 -12.33 13.63
CA LEU A 94 -2.12 -10.91 13.85
C LEU A 94 -2.60 -10.44 15.23
N ALA A 95 -3.58 -11.11 15.85
CA ALA A 95 -4.00 -10.77 17.21
C ALA A 95 -2.87 -11.08 18.20
N VAL A 96 -2.31 -12.29 18.12
CA VAL A 96 -1.17 -12.70 18.95
C VAL A 96 0.05 -11.80 18.72
N LEU A 97 0.35 -11.45 17.47
CA LEU A 97 1.47 -10.57 17.16
C LEU A 97 1.29 -9.15 17.73
N ALA A 98 0.07 -8.61 17.71
CA ALA A 98 -0.20 -7.30 18.29
C ALA A 98 0.04 -7.31 19.81
N ASP A 99 -0.42 -8.36 20.50
CA ASP A 99 -0.22 -8.50 21.95
C ASP A 99 1.27 -8.64 22.32
N LEU A 100 2.05 -9.34 21.50
CA LEU A 100 3.51 -9.41 21.67
C LEU A 100 4.18 -8.04 21.51
N HIS A 101 3.74 -7.23 20.54
CA HIS A 101 4.24 -5.87 20.37
C HIS A 101 3.86 -4.95 21.54
N ASP A 102 2.66 -5.08 22.07
CA ASP A 102 2.20 -4.35 23.26
C ASP A 102 3.02 -4.67 24.50
N ARG A 103 3.23 -5.96 24.77
CA ARG A 103 4.08 -6.40 25.88
C ARG A 103 5.50 -5.89 25.70
N LYS A 104 6.06 -5.94 24.48
CA LYS A 104 7.37 -5.38 24.15
C LYS A 104 7.43 -3.87 24.43
N ALA A 105 6.41 -3.11 24.03
CA ALA A 105 6.36 -1.67 24.27
C ALA A 105 6.42 -1.36 25.76
N ARG A 106 5.59 -2.02 26.57
CA ARG A 106 5.58 -1.85 28.03
C ARG A 106 6.92 -2.25 28.67
N ALA A 107 7.47 -3.41 28.30
CA ALA A 107 8.73 -3.88 28.85
C ALA A 107 9.91 -2.95 28.49
N PHE A 108 9.93 -2.40 27.27
CA PHE A 108 10.97 -1.45 26.86
C PHE A 108 10.82 -0.08 27.51
N ALA A 109 9.59 0.40 27.72
CA ALA A 109 9.36 1.63 28.47
C ALA A 109 9.85 1.49 29.92
N LEU A 110 9.46 0.40 30.61
CA LEU A 110 9.93 0.11 31.97
C LEU A 110 11.45 -0.05 32.05
N TRP A 111 12.06 -0.72 31.08
CA TRP A 111 13.51 -0.86 31.02
C TRP A 111 14.18 0.52 30.81
N ALA A 112 13.63 1.35 29.93
CA ALA A 112 14.12 2.70 29.72
C ALA A 112 14.02 3.58 30.99
N ASP A 113 12.99 3.39 31.80
CA ASP A 113 12.81 4.14 33.04
C ASP A 113 13.83 3.71 34.11
N VAL A 114 14.18 2.42 34.16
CA VAL A 114 15.19 1.90 35.08
C VAL A 114 16.61 2.33 34.68
N THR A 115 16.93 2.32 33.40
CA THR A 115 18.30 2.60 32.92
C THR A 115 18.50 4.01 32.38
N GLU A 116 17.44 4.83 32.38
CA GLU A 116 17.38 6.17 31.78
C GLU A 116 17.82 6.20 30.28
N ASP A 117 17.64 5.09 29.56
CA ASP A 117 18.07 4.96 28.16
C ASP A 117 16.98 5.47 27.21
N ALA A 118 17.22 6.65 26.62
CA ALA A 118 16.32 7.27 25.65
C ALA A 118 16.08 6.39 24.40
N SER A 119 17.05 5.59 23.99
CA SER A 119 16.91 4.70 22.83
C SER A 119 15.91 3.57 23.08
N LEU A 120 15.78 3.10 24.33
CA LEU A 120 14.75 2.14 24.72
C LEU A 120 13.35 2.75 24.70
N ARG A 121 13.21 4.06 25.04
CA ARG A 121 11.93 4.77 24.90
C ARG A 121 11.49 4.85 23.43
N GLU A 122 12.41 5.17 22.53
CA GLU A 122 12.12 5.17 21.09
C GLU A 122 11.74 3.78 20.57
N GLU A 123 12.39 2.73 21.07
CA GLU A 123 12.01 1.35 20.74
C GLU A 123 10.64 0.96 21.31
N ALA A 124 10.27 1.46 22.49
CA ALA A 124 8.95 1.27 23.08
C ALA A 124 7.86 1.93 22.22
N VAL A 125 8.05 3.19 21.82
CA VAL A 125 7.14 3.92 20.92
C VAL A 125 7.01 3.19 19.57
N ARG A 126 8.12 2.69 19.00
CA ARG A 126 8.09 1.89 17.78
C ARG A 126 7.33 0.58 17.95
N ALA A 127 7.47 -0.09 19.10
CA ALA A 127 6.74 -1.31 19.39
C ALA A 127 5.23 -1.06 19.57
N GLU A 128 4.84 0.04 20.23
CA GLU A 128 3.44 0.45 20.34
C GLU A 128 2.83 0.75 18.97
N ALA A 129 3.55 1.51 18.13
CA ALA A 129 3.14 1.78 16.75
C ALA A 129 2.97 0.49 15.93
N ALA A 130 3.86 -0.50 16.13
CA ALA A 130 3.73 -1.81 15.52
C ALA A 130 2.48 -2.56 16.01
N ALA A 131 2.19 -2.56 17.31
CA ALA A 131 0.99 -3.18 17.87
C ALA A 131 -0.30 -2.59 17.27
N ARG A 132 -0.41 -1.25 17.24
CA ARG A 132 -1.56 -0.55 16.61
C ARG A 132 -1.70 -0.96 15.14
N THR A 133 -0.62 -0.94 14.38
CA THR A 133 -0.62 -1.32 12.96
C THR A 133 -1.06 -2.78 12.77
N THR A 134 -0.57 -3.70 13.60
CA THR A 134 -0.94 -5.11 13.52
C THR A 134 -2.41 -5.33 13.85
N ARG A 135 -2.98 -4.64 14.84
CA ARG A 135 -4.43 -4.67 15.12
C ARG A 135 -5.24 -4.15 13.96
N GLU A 136 -4.84 -3.04 13.35
CA GLU A 136 -5.52 -2.51 12.16
C GLU A 136 -5.47 -3.50 10.99
N MET A 137 -4.34 -4.16 10.77
CA MET A 137 -4.24 -5.21 9.76
C MET A 137 -5.15 -6.40 10.08
N ASN A 138 -5.23 -6.80 11.35
CA ASN A 138 -6.12 -7.87 11.79
C ASN A 138 -7.59 -7.49 11.58
N ALA A 139 -8.00 -6.29 12.01
CA ALA A 139 -9.35 -5.78 11.83
C ALA A 139 -9.72 -5.65 10.35
N ASN A 140 -8.80 -5.20 9.48
CA ASN A 140 -9.06 -5.17 8.03
C ASN A 140 -9.15 -6.56 7.42
N ARG A 141 -8.39 -7.54 7.92
CA ARG A 141 -8.44 -8.94 7.46
C ARG A 141 -9.74 -9.62 7.88
N LEU A 142 -10.16 -9.44 9.12
CA LEU A 142 -11.40 -9.97 9.67
C LEU A 142 -12.62 -9.21 9.14
N GLY A 143 -12.41 -7.98 8.66
CA GLY A 143 -13.42 -7.02 8.20
C GLY A 143 -14.01 -6.22 9.35
N ILE A 144 -14.48 -5.02 9.05
CA ILE A 144 -15.08 -4.10 10.05
C ILE A 144 -16.58 -4.06 9.78
N GLU A 145 -17.39 -4.29 10.82
CA GLU A 145 -18.84 -4.13 10.77
C GLU A 145 -19.21 -2.70 10.39
N VAL A 146 -20.13 -2.58 9.45
CA VAL A 146 -20.80 -1.33 9.11
C VAL A 146 -21.92 -1.15 10.14
N ASP A 147 -21.93 -0.05 10.91
CA ASP A 147 -23.03 0.30 11.81
C ASP A 147 -23.41 -0.74 12.90
N GLY A 148 -22.43 -1.44 13.49
CA GLY A 148 -22.63 -2.30 14.68
C GLY A 148 -23.52 -3.55 14.49
N GLY A 149 -23.67 -4.00 13.24
CA GLY A 149 -24.43 -5.19 12.86
C GLY A 149 -24.56 -5.43 11.36
N GLY A 150 -23.96 -4.58 10.52
CA GLY A 150 -23.92 -4.72 9.06
C GLY A 150 -22.82 -5.65 8.55
N PRO A 151 -22.75 -5.85 7.22
CA PRO A 151 -21.83 -6.80 6.61
C PRO A 151 -20.37 -6.45 6.92
N VAL A 152 -19.59 -7.50 7.20
CA VAL A 152 -18.17 -7.44 7.47
C VAL A 152 -17.42 -7.12 6.17
N VAL A 153 -16.88 -5.91 6.04
CA VAL A 153 -16.20 -5.47 4.81
C VAL A 153 -14.68 -5.58 4.95
N GLN A 154 -14.07 -6.44 4.12
CA GLN A 154 -12.62 -6.48 3.93
C GLN A 154 -12.17 -5.31 3.05
N ARG A 155 -11.35 -4.42 3.60
CA ARG A 155 -10.87 -3.22 2.91
C ARG A 155 -9.49 -3.42 2.29
N LEU A 156 -9.27 -2.78 1.14
CA LEU A 156 -8.03 -2.86 0.39
C LEU A 156 -6.90 -2.06 1.05
N LEU A 157 -7.26 -0.94 1.67
CA LEU A 157 -6.35 -0.07 2.40
C LEU A 157 -6.60 -0.19 3.91
N THR A 158 -5.51 -0.14 4.69
CA THR A 158 -5.61 0.13 6.13
C THR A 158 -5.85 1.62 6.39
N ARG A 159 -6.22 2.02 7.62
CA ARG A 159 -6.40 3.44 8.00
C ARG A 159 -5.14 4.25 7.74
N GLY A 160 -3.98 3.73 8.17
CA GLY A 160 -2.68 4.38 7.88
C GLY A 160 -2.38 4.50 6.37
N GLN A 161 -2.74 3.50 5.57
CA GLN A 161 -2.62 3.60 4.11
C GLN A 161 -3.60 4.62 3.53
N GLY A 162 -4.82 4.72 4.04
CA GLY A 162 -5.78 5.76 3.70
C GLY A 162 -5.28 7.17 3.98
N ALA A 163 -4.61 7.38 5.12
CA ALA A 163 -3.97 8.64 5.44
C ALA A 163 -2.89 9.00 4.40
N HIS A 164 -2.06 8.04 3.99
CA HIS A 164 -1.11 8.26 2.91
C HIS A 164 -1.79 8.52 1.56
N ALA A 165 -2.91 7.85 1.26
CA ALA A 165 -3.69 8.11 0.05
C ALA A 165 -4.15 9.57 0.02
N ARG A 166 -4.75 10.07 1.11
CA ARG A 166 -5.16 11.47 1.24
C ARG A 166 -3.99 12.45 1.13
N GLY A 167 -2.83 12.11 1.70
CA GLY A 167 -1.61 12.90 1.50
C GLY A 167 -1.15 12.98 0.05
N VAL A 168 -1.32 11.91 -0.74
CA VAL A 168 -1.07 11.95 -2.19
C VAL A 168 -2.11 12.82 -2.90
N LEU A 169 -3.40 12.74 -2.55
CA LEU A 169 -4.43 13.58 -3.16
C LEU A 169 -4.16 15.06 -2.89
N GLU A 170 -3.77 15.40 -1.67
CA GLU A 170 -3.38 16.76 -1.29
C GLU A 170 -2.14 17.24 -2.05
N TYR A 171 -1.12 16.39 -2.17
CA TYR A 171 0.05 16.69 -3.00
C TYR A 171 -0.35 17.02 -4.44
N VAL A 172 -1.20 16.20 -5.08
CA VAL A 172 -1.68 16.43 -6.46
C VAL A 172 -2.50 17.71 -6.55
N ARG A 173 -3.39 17.97 -5.58
CA ARG A 173 -4.21 19.19 -5.54
C ARG A 173 -3.35 20.45 -5.61
N VAL A 174 -2.27 20.47 -4.83
CA VAL A 174 -1.36 21.62 -4.68
C VAL A 174 -0.31 21.70 -5.81
N HIS A 175 0.19 20.57 -6.31
CA HIS A 175 1.38 20.52 -7.18
C HIS A 175 1.11 20.08 -8.62
N ALA A 176 -0.15 19.86 -9.02
CA ALA A 176 -0.45 19.60 -10.42
C ALA A 176 -0.12 20.85 -11.28
N PRO A 177 0.74 20.72 -12.32
CA PRO A 177 1.22 21.85 -13.10
C PRO A 177 0.17 22.40 -14.08
N LEU A 178 -0.88 21.62 -14.36
CA LEU A 178 -1.90 21.93 -15.35
C LEU A 178 -3.30 21.80 -14.71
N PRO A 179 -4.24 22.69 -15.05
CA PRO A 179 -5.52 22.79 -14.35
C PRO A 179 -6.52 21.67 -14.70
N GLY A 180 -6.42 21.07 -15.90
CA GLY A 180 -7.40 20.13 -16.44
C GLY A 180 -7.43 18.76 -15.74
N ALA A 181 -8.61 18.14 -15.73
CA ALA A 181 -8.85 16.88 -15.04
C ALA A 181 -7.99 15.72 -15.60
N GLU A 182 -7.77 15.68 -16.91
CA GLU A 182 -6.93 14.70 -17.58
C GLU A 182 -5.48 14.79 -17.07
N ALA A 183 -4.91 16.00 -17.04
CA ALA A 183 -3.57 16.23 -16.52
C ALA A 183 -3.48 15.89 -15.03
N ARG A 184 -4.48 16.26 -14.21
CA ARG A 184 -4.52 15.90 -12.78
C ARG A 184 -4.60 14.39 -12.56
N LEU A 185 -5.35 13.67 -13.39
CA LEU A 185 -5.42 12.21 -13.35
C LEU A 185 -4.06 11.59 -13.71
N ALA A 186 -3.40 12.08 -14.76
CA ALA A 186 -2.06 11.65 -15.13
C ALA A 186 -1.06 11.90 -13.98
N VAL A 187 -1.07 13.12 -13.42
CA VAL A 187 -0.22 13.53 -12.31
C VAL A 187 -0.43 12.64 -11.09
N LEU A 188 -1.67 12.31 -10.73
CA LEU A 188 -1.98 11.37 -9.65
C LEU A 188 -1.34 10.00 -9.89
N MET A 189 -1.58 9.41 -11.06
CA MET A 189 -1.13 8.06 -11.36
C MET A 189 0.39 7.97 -11.49
N LEU A 190 1.01 8.98 -12.11
CA LEU A 190 2.47 9.10 -12.25
C LEU A 190 3.14 9.36 -10.89
N SER A 191 2.57 10.23 -10.05
CA SER A 191 3.08 10.48 -8.70
C SER A 191 3.09 9.20 -7.86
N LEU A 192 2.02 8.39 -7.91
CA LEU A 192 1.97 7.10 -7.21
C LEU A 192 3.04 6.12 -7.72
N ARG A 193 3.34 6.11 -9.02
CA ARG A 193 4.38 5.24 -9.60
C ARG A 193 5.79 5.72 -9.22
N ALA A 194 6.02 7.02 -9.22
CA ALA A 194 7.30 7.67 -8.98
C ALA A 194 7.59 7.98 -7.51
N ALA A 195 6.61 7.89 -6.60
CA ALA A 195 6.67 8.34 -5.21
C ALA A 195 7.93 7.94 -4.40
N ARG A 196 8.54 6.80 -4.72
CA ARG A 196 9.70 6.30 -3.96
C ARG A 196 11.03 6.91 -4.40
N ALA A 197 11.21 7.11 -5.70
CA ALA A 197 12.53 7.34 -6.29
C ALA A 197 12.54 8.50 -7.29
N GLY A 198 11.41 9.18 -7.49
CA GLY A 198 11.22 10.13 -8.58
C GLY A 198 11.06 9.47 -9.95
N THR A 199 11.18 8.15 -10.05
CA THR A 199 11.04 7.41 -11.31
C THR A 199 10.00 6.31 -11.21
N GLY A 200 9.30 6.05 -12.32
CA GLY A 200 8.27 5.02 -12.41
C GLY A 200 8.15 4.45 -13.81
N ASN A 201 7.72 3.20 -13.92
CA ASN A 201 7.49 2.56 -15.22
C ASN A 201 6.03 2.74 -15.62
N VAL A 202 5.79 3.11 -16.86
CA VAL A 202 4.45 3.17 -17.47
C VAL A 202 4.44 2.40 -18.78
N THR A 203 3.26 1.96 -19.17
CA THR A 203 3.00 1.34 -20.46
C THR A 203 2.00 2.17 -21.25
N GLY A 204 1.95 2.00 -22.57
CA GLY A 204 0.91 2.56 -23.40
C GLY A 204 -0.50 2.19 -22.94
N GLN A 205 -0.66 0.96 -22.45
CA GLN A 205 -1.91 0.46 -21.89
C GLN A 205 -2.31 1.22 -20.61
N ASP A 206 -1.35 1.56 -19.75
CA ASP A 206 -1.60 2.36 -18.56
C ASP A 206 -2.15 3.74 -18.94
N LEU A 207 -1.41 4.44 -19.80
CA LEU A 207 -1.72 5.81 -20.24
C LEU A 207 -3.07 5.88 -20.97
N SER A 208 -3.28 4.99 -21.93
CA SER A 208 -4.53 4.88 -22.69
C SER A 208 -5.72 4.54 -21.79
N GLY A 209 -5.50 3.67 -20.78
CA GLY A 209 -6.53 3.30 -19.81
C GLY A 209 -6.99 4.47 -18.93
N TRP A 210 -6.07 5.39 -18.61
CA TRP A 210 -6.35 6.57 -17.80
C TRP A 210 -7.02 7.69 -18.61
N LEU A 211 -6.48 8.00 -19.80
CA LEU A 211 -6.74 9.27 -20.51
C LEU A 211 -7.61 9.15 -21.77
N GLN A 212 -8.18 7.97 -22.08
CA GLN A 212 -9.26 7.77 -23.06
C GLN A 212 -9.13 8.54 -24.41
N GLY A 213 -7.93 8.62 -24.99
CA GLY A 213 -7.67 9.28 -26.27
C GLY A 213 -6.87 10.58 -26.18
N ASP A 214 -6.84 11.24 -25.01
CA ASP A 214 -6.05 12.45 -24.76
C ASP A 214 -4.60 12.17 -24.31
N ALA A 215 -4.20 10.89 -24.30
CA ALA A 215 -3.01 10.45 -23.60
C ALA A 215 -1.73 11.11 -24.12
N GLU A 216 -1.58 11.23 -25.44
CA GLU A 216 -0.39 11.80 -26.08
C GLU A 216 -0.26 13.29 -25.76
N ARG A 217 -1.33 14.05 -26.02
CA ARG A 217 -1.41 15.48 -25.73
C ARG A 217 -1.08 15.79 -24.27
N VAL A 218 -1.73 15.09 -23.35
CA VAL A 218 -1.53 15.34 -21.91
C VAL A 218 -0.11 14.96 -21.48
N LEU A 219 0.45 13.89 -22.03
CA LEU A 219 1.82 13.50 -21.74
C LEU A 219 2.81 14.55 -22.26
N GLN A 220 2.60 15.03 -23.49
CA GLN A 220 3.39 16.10 -24.10
C GLN A 220 3.30 17.39 -23.28
N ASP A 221 2.09 17.82 -22.91
CA ASP A 221 1.88 19.03 -22.09
C ASP A 221 2.65 18.95 -20.76
N LEU A 222 2.70 17.77 -20.13
CA LEU A 222 3.45 17.54 -18.88
C LEU A 222 4.98 17.56 -19.09
N VAL A 223 5.45 17.13 -20.25
CA VAL A 223 6.87 17.20 -20.65
C VAL A 223 7.26 18.65 -20.95
N ASP A 224 6.43 19.38 -21.70
CA ASP A 224 6.69 20.75 -22.13
C ASP A 224 6.81 21.71 -20.94
N VAL A 225 5.99 21.52 -19.89
CA VAL A 225 6.10 22.29 -18.64
C VAL A 225 7.21 21.78 -17.70
N GLY A 226 7.98 20.77 -18.11
CA GLY A 226 9.09 20.20 -17.35
C GLY A 226 8.69 19.42 -16.10
N TRP A 227 7.41 19.09 -15.94
CA TRP A 227 6.93 18.33 -14.79
C TRP A 227 7.24 16.84 -14.92
N LEU A 228 7.24 16.33 -16.16
CA LEU A 228 7.62 14.97 -16.50
C LEU A 228 8.85 14.97 -17.40
N CYS A 229 9.77 14.05 -17.19
CA CYS A 229 10.86 13.78 -18.12
C CYS A 229 10.74 12.35 -18.66
N LEU A 230 10.78 12.22 -19.98
CA LEU A 230 10.92 10.95 -20.68
C LEU A 230 12.41 10.61 -20.85
N PRO A 231 12.77 9.35 -21.10
CA PRO A 231 14.13 8.98 -21.48
C PRO A 231 14.61 9.74 -22.71
N GLU A 232 15.93 9.89 -22.85
CA GLU A 232 16.52 10.52 -24.04
C GLU A 232 16.11 9.79 -25.31
N GLY A 233 15.64 10.54 -26.32
CA GLY A 233 15.21 10.00 -27.60
C GLY A 233 13.84 9.30 -27.58
N VAL A 234 13.10 9.37 -26.47
CA VAL A 234 11.73 8.85 -26.34
C VAL A 234 10.77 10.04 -26.25
N ASP A 235 9.82 10.10 -27.17
CA ASP A 235 8.74 11.10 -27.15
C ASP A 235 7.44 10.56 -26.53
N ALA A 236 6.39 11.41 -26.53
CA ALA A 236 5.10 11.05 -25.96
C ALA A 236 4.42 9.90 -26.73
N ALA A 237 4.62 9.80 -28.05
CA ALA A 237 4.08 8.74 -28.88
C ALA A 237 4.81 7.41 -28.61
N ASP A 238 6.14 7.43 -28.52
CA ASP A 238 6.94 6.26 -28.14
C ASP A 238 6.51 5.69 -26.78
N ALA A 239 6.24 6.57 -25.82
CA ALA A 239 5.74 6.17 -24.50
C ALA A 239 4.35 5.51 -24.57
N LEU A 240 3.50 5.88 -25.54
CA LEU A 240 2.21 5.25 -25.79
C LEU A 240 2.30 3.93 -26.54
N ASP A 241 3.37 3.71 -27.30
CA ASP A 241 3.61 2.44 -27.97
C ASP A 241 4.33 1.42 -27.07
N SER A 242 4.80 1.85 -25.89
CA SER A 242 5.49 1.01 -24.92
C SER A 242 4.64 -0.16 -24.41
N ARG A 243 5.28 -1.33 -24.26
CA ARG A 243 4.64 -2.60 -23.92
C ARG A 243 4.99 -3.03 -22.49
N PRO A 244 4.22 -3.94 -21.86
CA PRO A 244 4.55 -4.45 -20.53
C PRO A 244 5.95 -5.07 -20.41
N GLU A 245 6.46 -5.67 -21.49
CA GLU A 245 7.80 -6.26 -21.55
C GLU A 245 8.91 -5.20 -21.62
N GLU A 246 8.59 -4.02 -22.14
CA GLU A 246 9.50 -2.88 -22.31
C GLU A 246 8.78 -1.58 -21.94
N PRO A 247 8.54 -1.36 -20.64
CA PRO A 247 7.82 -0.17 -20.19
C PRO A 247 8.72 1.06 -20.22
N THR A 248 8.16 2.21 -20.56
CA THR A 248 8.87 3.49 -20.49
C THR A 248 9.12 3.89 -19.04
N GLN A 249 10.38 4.14 -18.69
CA GLN A 249 10.74 4.69 -17.38
C GLN A 249 10.64 6.23 -17.43
N VAL A 250 9.64 6.78 -16.74
CA VAL A 250 9.46 8.23 -16.65
C VAL A 250 10.03 8.77 -15.34
N THR A 251 10.43 10.04 -15.36
CA THR A 251 10.94 10.75 -14.18
C THR A 251 10.06 11.95 -13.85
N VAL A 252 9.71 12.09 -12.57
CA VAL A 252 9.04 13.27 -12.00
C VAL A 252 10.08 13.99 -11.13
N PRO A 253 10.71 15.07 -11.62
CA PRO A 253 11.85 15.69 -10.95
C PRO A 253 11.59 16.11 -9.50
N SER A 254 10.38 16.63 -9.22
CA SER A 254 9.97 17.05 -7.87
C SER A 254 9.87 15.91 -6.85
N LEU A 255 9.86 14.65 -7.31
CA LEU A 255 9.83 13.46 -6.47
C LEU A 255 11.20 12.76 -6.34
N LEU A 256 12.25 13.32 -6.95
CA LEU A 256 13.61 12.81 -6.80
C LEU A 256 14.11 13.01 -5.35
N PRO A 257 14.94 12.10 -4.83
CA PRO A 257 15.49 12.22 -3.48
C PRO A 257 16.64 13.24 -3.42
N ALA A 258 16.32 14.53 -3.56
CA ALA A 258 17.25 15.65 -3.36
C ALA A 258 17.10 16.32 -1.98
N GLY A 259 16.07 15.95 -1.21
CA GLY A 259 15.72 16.52 0.09
C GLY A 259 14.64 15.70 0.81
N PRO A 260 13.89 16.30 1.77
CA PRO A 260 12.74 15.65 2.40
C PRO A 260 11.76 15.14 1.34
N ARG A 261 11.39 13.85 1.41
CA ARG A 261 10.50 13.27 0.40
C ARG A 261 9.09 13.82 0.57
N PRO A 262 8.47 14.36 -0.50
CA PRO A 262 7.08 14.84 -0.44
C PRO A 262 6.08 13.76 0.00
N LEU A 263 6.37 12.50 -0.35
CA LEU A 263 5.53 11.35 -0.05
C LEU A 263 6.29 10.35 0.84
N PRO A 264 6.11 10.40 2.18
CA PRO A 264 6.95 9.66 3.13
C PRO A 264 6.47 8.22 3.36
N PHE A 265 6.39 7.40 2.29
CA PHE A 265 6.00 6.00 2.43
C PHE A 265 6.87 5.01 1.64
N GLY A 266 6.98 3.80 2.18
CA GLY A 266 7.83 2.73 1.66
C GLY A 266 7.27 1.99 0.45
N LYS A 267 8.05 1.03 -0.06
CA LYS A 267 7.73 0.22 -1.27
C LYS A 267 6.36 -0.47 -1.17
N VAL A 268 6.04 -1.06 -0.02
CA VAL A 268 4.80 -1.83 0.18
C VAL A 268 3.58 -0.92 0.14
N THR A 269 3.59 0.17 0.91
CA THR A 269 2.53 1.19 0.88
C THR A 269 2.36 1.76 -0.52
N ARG A 270 3.45 2.14 -1.20
CA ARG A 270 3.40 2.64 -2.58
C ARG A 270 2.68 1.67 -3.52
N ALA A 271 3.05 0.39 -3.49
CA ALA A 271 2.41 -0.62 -4.34
C ALA A 271 0.92 -0.80 -4.02
N ARG A 272 0.54 -0.75 -2.73
CA ARG A 272 -0.87 -0.81 -2.30
C ARG A 272 -1.66 0.39 -2.78
N LEU A 273 -1.14 1.61 -2.62
CA LEU A 273 -1.80 2.84 -3.08
C LEU A 273 -1.94 2.89 -4.59
N SER A 274 -0.88 2.56 -5.34
CA SER A 274 -0.94 2.49 -6.80
C SER A 274 -1.96 1.47 -7.30
N GLY A 275 -2.01 0.28 -6.68
CA GLY A 275 -2.99 -0.74 -7.03
C GLY A 275 -4.42 -0.37 -6.64
N TRP A 276 -4.61 0.32 -5.51
CA TRP A 276 -5.90 0.88 -5.10
C TRP A 276 -6.40 1.94 -6.09
N ALA A 277 -5.57 2.93 -6.42
CA ALA A 277 -5.93 3.98 -7.38
C ALA A 277 -6.27 3.40 -8.75
N GLN A 278 -5.48 2.43 -9.24
CA GLN A 278 -5.77 1.72 -10.50
C GLN A 278 -7.13 1.00 -10.47
N LYS A 279 -7.51 0.40 -9.34
CA LYS A 279 -8.82 -0.26 -9.18
C LYS A 279 -9.98 0.75 -9.16
N VAL A 280 -9.78 1.90 -8.53
CA VAL A 280 -10.79 2.98 -8.49
C VAL A 280 -10.98 3.59 -9.87
N VAL A 281 -9.91 4.08 -10.49
CA VAL A 281 -9.93 4.72 -11.81
C VAL A 281 -10.38 3.74 -12.90
N GLY A 282 -9.97 2.47 -12.79
CA GLY A 282 -10.29 1.39 -13.71
C GLY A 282 -11.62 0.67 -13.44
N ASP A 283 -12.46 1.20 -12.53
CA ASP A 283 -13.70 0.54 -12.14
C ASP A 283 -14.58 0.19 -13.34
N ARG A 284 -15.12 -1.03 -13.33
CA ARG A 284 -15.88 -1.57 -14.47
C ARG A 284 -17.12 -0.74 -14.79
N LYS A 285 -17.84 -0.24 -13.77
CA LYS A 285 -19.07 0.54 -14.01
C LYS A 285 -18.73 1.95 -14.49
N LEU A 286 -17.71 2.58 -13.93
CA LEU A 286 -17.20 3.87 -14.41
C LEU A 286 -16.74 3.79 -15.87
N ARG A 287 -16.00 2.74 -16.24
CA ARG A 287 -15.60 2.48 -17.63
C ARG A 287 -16.78 2.25 -18.56
N LYS A 288 -17.75 1.43 -18.16
CA LYS A 288 -18.96 1.16 -18.96
C LYS A 288 -19.79 2.42 -19.21
N LYS A 289 -19.83 3.32 -18.23
CA LYS A 289 -20.52 4.61 -18.32
C LYS A 289 -19.68 5.70 -19.01
N LYS A 290 -18.47 5.35 -19.50
CA LYS A 290 -17.52 6.29 -20.11
C LYS A 290 -17.23 7.51 -19.22
N ALA A 291 -17.14 7.30 -17.91
CA ALA A 291 -16.82 8.35 -16.96
C ALA A 291 -15.47 9.01 -17.34
N GLY A 292 -15.48 10.33 -17.47
CA GLY A 292 -14.31 11.14 -17.80
C GLY A 292 -13.30 11.23 -16.66
N ALA A 293 -12.18 11.93 -16.89
CA ALA A 293 -11.11 12.06 -15.91
C ALA A 293 -11.59 12.69 -14.59
N ALA A 294 -12.40 13.75 -14.68
CA ALA A 294 -12.92 14.45 -13.51
C ALA A 294 -13.83 13.56 -12.64
N THR A 295 -14.75 12.80 -13.24
CA THR A 295 -15.59 11.83 -12.50
C THR A 295 -14.75 10.72 -11.87
N ARG A 296 -13.69 10.25 -12.54
CA ARG A 296 -12.76 9.24 -11.99
C ARG A 296 -11.92 9.81 -10.85
N LEU A 297 -11.48 11.07 -10.92
CA LEU A 297 -10.83 11.77 -9.81
C LEU A 297 -11.78 11.91 -8.62
N LEU A 298 -13.03 12.29 -8.85
CA LEU A 298 -14.05 12.35 -7.81
C LEU A 298 -14.28 10.98 -7.16
N ALA A 299 -14.25 9.90 -7.92
CA ALA A 299 -14.31 8.54 -7.40
C ALA A 299 -13.11 8.23 -6.46
N VAL A 300 -11.88 8.58 -6.85
CA VAL A 300 -10.69 8.44 -6.00
C VAL A 300 -10.84 9.24 -4.71
N TYR A 301 -11.28 10.49 -4.81
CA TYR A 301 -11.43 11.39 -3.66
C TYR A 301 -12.49 10.87 -2.68
N THR A 302 -13.68 10.52 -3.17
CA THR A 302 -14.77 9.98 -2.35
C THR A 302 -14.40 8.66 -1.68
N ALA A 303 -13.65 7.78 -2.37
CA ALA A 303 -13.13 6.57 -1.74
C ALA A 303 -12.09 6.87 -0.64
N ALA A 304 -11.19 7.83 -0.84
CA ALA A 304 -10.17 8.16 0.16
C ALA A 304 -10.73 8.85 1.43
N HIS A 305 -11.86 9.54 1.29
CA HIS A 305 -12.52 10.33 2.31
C HIS A 305 -13.86 9.74 2.79
N SER A 306 -13.98 8.40 2.76
CA SER A 306 -15.13 7.70 3.34
C SER A 306 -14.86 7.17 4.75
N ARG A 307 -15.84 7.34 5.63
CA ARG A 307 -15.91 6.77 6.97
C ARG A 307 -16.17 5.25 6.92
N PRO A 308 -16.01 4.52 8.04
CA PRO A 308 -16.27 3.08 8.08
C PRO A 308 -17.67 2.68 7.61
N ASP A 309 -18.69 3.51 7.86
CA ASP A 309 -20.08 3.32 7.46
C ASP A 309 -20.36 3.58 5.96
N GLY A 310 -19.33 4.04 5.24
CA GLY A 310 -19.37 4.42 3.83
C GLY A 310 -19.77 5.86 3.57
N ARG A 311 -20.13 6.65 4.60
CA ARG A 311 -20.46 8.07 4.43
C ARG A 311 -19.20 8.88 4.16
N LEU A 312 -19.33 9.93 3.35
CA LEU A 312 -18.24 10.88 3.13
C LEU A 312 -18.00 11.70 4.40
N GLY A 313 -16.73 11.92 4.72
CA GLY A 313 -16.36 12.75 5.87
C GLY A 313 -14.91 13.21 5.81
N GLU A 314 -14.63 14.23 6.60
CA GLU A 314 -13.27 14.70 6.86
C GLU A 314 -12.87 14.37 8.28
N ARG A 315 -11.60 14.00 8.45
CA ARG A 315 -10.99 13.96 9.76
C ARG A 315 -10.69 15.39 10.19
N VAL A 316 -11.45 15.90 11.15
CA VAL A 316 -11.18 17.19 11.77
C VAL A 316 -10.10 16.96 12.84
N GLU A 317 -8.88 17.44 12.59
CA GLU A 317 -7.84 17.43 13.63
C GLU A 317 -8.25 18.34 14.79
N GLY A 318 -8.23 17.81 16.02
CA GLY A 318 -8.53 18.57 17.24
C GLY A 318 -9.98 18.53 17.73
N ALA A 319 -10.90 17.90 17.00
CA ALA A 319 -12.25 17.64 17.48
C ALA A 319 -12.40 16.16 17.84
N GLU A 320 -12.07 15.80 19.08
CA GLU A 320 -12.49 14.49 19.62
C GLU A 320 -14.02 14.41 19.58
N GLY A 321 -14.56 13.68 18.60
CA GLY A 321 -15.98 13.31 18.54
C GLY A 321 -16.85 14.02 17.49
N ALA A 322 -16.34 14.98 16.71
CA ALA A 322 -17.09 15.60 15.62
C ALA A 322 -16.47 15.24 14.26
N GLU A 323 -16.80 14.06 13.73
CA GLU A 323 -16.55 13.76 12.32
C GLU A 323 -17.36 14.74 11.46
N GLY A 324 -16.68 15.49 10.59
CA GLY A 324 -17.33 16.44 9.70
C GLY A 324 -18.26 15.70 8.74
N ASP A 325 -19.52 16.16 8.65
CA ASP A 325 -20.49 15.64 7.70
C ASP A 325 -20.16 16.12 6.29
N GLY A 326 -19.68 15.19 5.44
CA GLY A 326 -19.23 15.48 4.09
C GLY A 326 -17.82 16.10 3.99
N VAL A 327 -17.34 16.22 2.76
CA VAL A 327 -16.03 16.78 2.41
C VAL A 327 -16.16 18.19 1.85
N GLY A 328 -15.15 19.06 2.01
CA GLY A 328 -15.19 20.43 1.51
C GLY A 328 -15.28 20.52 -0.01
N LEU A 329 -16.29 21.22 -0.54
CA LEU A 329 -16.59 21.26 -1.97
C LEU A 329 -15.45 21.90 -2.78
N ASP A 330 -14.85 22.97 -2.27
CA ASP A 330 -13.73 23.67 -2.92
C ASP A 330 -12.49 22.78 -3.04
N ALA A 331 -12.20 21.98 -2.00
CA ALA A 331 -11.06 21.06 -2.01
C ALA A 331 -11.27 19.93 -3.03
N VAL A 332 -12.49 19.38 -3.10
CA VAL A 332 -12.89 18.38 -4.10
C VAL A 332 -12.77 18.95 -5.51
N ALA A 333 -13.34 20.14 -5.75
CA ALA A 333 -13.33 20.79 -7.05
C ALA A 333 -11.89 21.06 -7.53
N SER A 334 -11.08 21.66 -6.66
CA SER A 334 -9.66 21.92 -6.90
C SER A 334 -8.89 20.65 -7.23
N PHE A 335 -9.12 19.55 -6.51
CA PHE A 335 -8.48 18.26 -6.79
C PHE A 335 -8.93 17.67 -8.13
N CYS A 336 -10.21 17.78 -8.48
CA CYS A 336 -10.76 17.21 -9.69
C CYS A 336 -10.48 18.05 -10.95
N GLY A 337 -9.95 19.27 -10.81
CA GLY A 337 -9.80 20.21 -11.93
C GLY A 337 -11.14 20.77 -12.40
N LEU A 338 -12.08 20.94 -11.46
CA LEU A 338 -13.43 21.44 -11.68
C LEU A 338 -13.65 22.76 -10.97
N ARG A 339 -14.73 23.45 -11.34
CA ARG A 339 -15.29 24.50 -10.50
C ARG A 339 -16.25 23.87 -9.48
N PRO A 340 -16.44 24.47 -8.29
CA PRO A 340 -17.34 23.93 -7.26
C PRO A 340 -18.75 23.62 -7.75
N GLU A 341 -19.30 24.45 -8.64
CA GLU A 341 -20.63 24.28 -9.24
C GLU A 341 -20.76 23.03 -10.11
N ASP A 342 -19.65 22.57 -10.71
CA ASP A 342 -19.64 21.43 -11.64
C ASP A 342 -19.52 20.08 -10.91
N VAL A 343 -19.20 20.09 -9.60
CA VAL A 343 -19.01 18.86 -8.81
C VAL A 343 -20.32 18.06 -8.70
N THR A 344 -21.46 18.73 -8.59
CA THR A 344 -22.78 18.10 -8.46
C THR A 344 -23.08 17.18 -9.64
N GLU A 345 -22.85 17.64 -10.88
CA GLU A 345 -23.05 16.85 -12.09
C GLU A 345 -22.23 15.56 -12.05
N HIS A 346 -20.97 15.64 -11.63
CA HIS A 346 -20.10 14.47 -11.55
C HIS A 346 -20.46 13.54 -10.38
N ALA A 347 -20.97 14.08 -9.29
CA ALA A 347 -21.51 13.28 -8.19
C ALA A 347 -22.75 12.49 -8.64
N GLU A 348 -23.63 13.09 -9.45
CA GLU A 348 -24.76 12.39 -10.08
C GLU A 348 -24.30 11.28 -11.04
N LEU A 349 -23.23 11.50 -11.80
CA LEU A 349 -22.62 10.44 -12.63
C LEU A 349 -22.11 9.27 -11.79
N LEU A 350 -21.55 9.55 -10.60
CA LEU A 350 -21.15 8.52 -9.65
C LEU A 350 -22.35 7.76 -9.08
N VAL A 351 -23.46 8.44 -8.77
CA VAL A 351 -24.72 7.81 -8.35
C VAL A 351 -25.26 6.91 -9.47
N ALA A 352 -25.32 7.41 -10.72
CA ALA A 352 -25.79 6.65 -11.88
C ALA A 352 -24.90 5.44 -12.21
N ALA A 353 -23.61 5.48 -11.83
CA ALA A 353 -22.71 4.34 -11.92
C ALA A 353 -22.82 3.37 -10.73
N GLY A 354 -23.63 3.68 -9.71
CA GLY A 354 -23.70 2.94 -8.45
C GLY A 354 -22.37 2.94 -7.71
N TRP A 355 -21.60 4.02 -7.87
CA TRP A 355 -20.41 4.31 -7.07
C TRP A 355 -20.82 4.92 -5.73
N LEU A 356 -21.71 5.91 -5.78
CA LEU A 356 -22.44 6.45 -4.63
C LEU A 356 -23.88 5.91 -4.64
N THR A 357 -24.49 5.78 -3.47
CA THR A 357 -25.94 5.54 -3.35
C THR A 357 -26.72 6.84 -3.42
N GLU A 358 -26.13 7.92 -2.90
CA GLU A 358 -26.70 9.27 -2.85
C GLU A 358 -25.55 10.28 -2.84
N ALA A 359 -25.83 11.51 -3.29
CA ALA A 359 -24.91 12.62 -3.23
C ALA A 359 -25.68 13.95 -3.06
N ASP A 360 -25.12 14.85 -2.27
CA ASP A 360 -25.62 16.22 -2.07
C ASP A 360 -24.41 17.17 -1.95
N ALA A 361 -24.43 18.30 -2.66
CA ALA A 361 -23.36 19.30 -2.64
C ALA A 361 -23.76 20.59 -1.91
N ALA A 362 -24.87 20.59 -1.18
CA ALA A 362 -25.38 21.79 -0.51
C ALA A 362 -24.47 22.28 0.64
N GLY A 363 -24.47 23.61 0.83
CA GLY A 363 -23.77 24.25 1.94
C GLY A 363 -22.25 24.16 1.86
N GLY A 364 -21.69 24.11 0.64
CA GLY A 364 -20.24 24.09 0.42
C GLY A 364 -19.58 22.76 0.81
N ARG A 365 -20.35 21.69 0.97
CA ARG A 365 -19.86 20.34 1.28
C ARG A 365 -20.49 19.31 0.37
N LEU A 366 -19.67 18.36 -0.07
CA LEU A 366 -20.13 17.15 -0.73
C LEU A 366 -20.39 16.05 0.31
N ARG A 367 -21.66 15.71 0.47
CA ARG A 367 -22.16 14.57 1.23
C ARG A 367 -22.52 13.43 0.29
N GLY A 368 -22.52 12.23 0.83
CA GLY A 368 -22.92 11.03 0.11
C GLY A 368 -22.50 9.78 0.83
N ARG A 369 -22.86 8.64 0.26
CA ARG A 369 -22.48 7.32 0.77
C ARG A 369 -21.99 6.44 -0.36
N LEU A 370 -20.87 5.75 -0.13
CA LEU A 370 -20.35 4.75 -1.06
C LEU A 370 -21.35 3.59 -1.21
N GLY A 371 -21.54 3.11 -2.43
CA GLY A 371 -22.28 1.88 -2.67
C GLY A 371 -21.57 0.67 -2.04
N GLU A 372 -22.32 -0.37 -1.66
CA GLU A 372 -21.79 -1.55 -0.97
C GLU A 372 -20.60 -2.19 -1.69
N ARG A 373 -20.67 -2.25 -3.03
CA ARG A 373 -19.61 -2.75 -3.91
C ARG A 373 -18.30 -1.96 -3.80
N ILE A 374 -18.38 -0.69 -3.43
CA ILE A 374 -17.26 0.25 -3.34
C ILE A 374 -16.67 0.30 -1.92
N LEU A 375 -17.40 -0.12 -0.89
CA LEU A 375 -16.91 -0.15 0.49
C LEU A 375 -15.53 -0.82 0.67
N PRO A 376 -15.18 -1.91 -0.05
CA PRO A 376 -13.83 -2.48 -0.01
C PRO A 376 -12.71 -1.52 -0.47
N LEU A 377 -13.04 -0.48 -1.24
CA LEU A 377 -12.10 0.55 -1.72
C LEU A 377 -12.04 1.77 -0.79
N SER A 378 -12.81 1.80 0.30
CA SER A 378 -12.77 2.88 1.29
C SER A 378 -11.38 3.09 1.90
N GLY A 379 -10.96 4.34 1.97
CA GLY A 379 -9.72 4.81 2.58
C GLY A 379 -9.79 4.98 4.10
N LEU A 380 -10.99 5.02 4.71
CA LEU A 380 -11.20 5.18 6.15
C LEU A 380 -10.57 6.49 6.70
N VAL A 381 -11.40 7.52 6.84
CA VAL A 381 -11.03 8.78 7.54
C VAL A 381 -10.95 8.61 9.05
#